data_AF-A0A815Z1S0-F1
#
_entry.id   AF-A0A815Z1S0-F1
#
_cell.length_a   1.000
_cell.length_b   1.000
_cell.length_c   1.000
_cell.angle_alpha   90.00
_cell.angle_beta   90.00
_cell.angle_gamma   90.00
#
_symmetry.space_group_name_H-M   'P 1'
#
loop_
_entity.id
_entity.type
_entity.pdbx_description
1 polymer ?
#
loop_
_entity_poly.entity_id
_entity_poly.type
_entity_poly.pdbx_seq_one_letter_code
_entity_poly.pdbx_strand_id
1 'polypeptide(L)'
;MIKTSLLLVFVLDLILADHFNGGTIRWRPENLTATGSPVQIIITQTYSWSASKIYCTNAMITSHSLIDVSSSSYYTPLLTQTLSCTGTCNYGSGGNAQGYNKSTPVIPYCTDTNPVVGTNIGQRSDTELLYVNDDFTVAFTSTSPVSWISLVGLPSYPTWSLSCNIDLNLRPDGYYNTAPVANMMSPLNIQNNVKKTITIPASDANTGDTLKCRWATGSTECGEACPPTSLPAGTVLYPNCTIQITGTVNNGYYALAVMKTFAKINFKSKINLNELIN
;
A
#
# COMPACT_ATOMS: atom_id res chain seq x y z
N MET A 1 20.05 -56.32 17.11
CA MET A 1 20.01 -54.93 17.63
C MET A 1 19.88 -53.99 16.44
N ILE A 2 18.67 -53.51 16.15
CA ILE A 2 18.43 -52.50 15.12
C ILE A 2 18.60 -51.14 15.80
N LYS A 3 19.64 -50.39 15.42
CA LYS A 3 19.84 -49.01 15.86
C LYS A 3 18.97 -48.12 14.98
N THR A 4 17.85 -47.66 15.51
CA THR A 4 17.03 -46.63 14.87
C THR A 4 17.68 -45.28 15.13
N SER A 5 18.38 -44.74 14.13
CA SER A 5 18.86 -43.36 14.18
C SER A 5 17.71 -42.40 13.87
N LEU A 6 17.34 -41.58 14.85
CA LEU A 6 16.37 -40.50 14.70
C LEU A 6 17.04 -39.31 13.98
N LEU A 7 16.71 -39.08 12.71
CA LEU A 7 17.15 -37.91 11.96
C LEU A 7 16.23 -36.73 12.31
N LEU A 8 16.73 -35.80 13.12
CA LEU A 8 16.01 -34.59 13.49
C LEU A 8 16.26 -33.52 12.42
N VAL A 9 15.29 -33.32 11.52
CA VAL A 9 15.33 -32.25 10.51
C VAL A 9 14.77 -30.98 11.16
N PHE A 10 15.66 -30.07 11.58
CA PHE A 10 15.27 -28.70 11.93
C PHE A 10 15.01 -27.91 10.64
N VAL A 11 13.76 -27.79 10.23
CA VAL A 11 13.35 -26.79 9.25
C VAL A 11 13.24 -25.45 9.98
N LEU A 12 14.33 -24.69 10.01
CA LEU A 12 14.37 -23.31 10.49
C LEU A 12 14.02 -22.38 9.32
N ASP A 13 12.72 -22.24 9.03
CA ASP A 13 12.25 -21.15 8.18
C ASP A 13 12.21 -19.86 9.02
N LEU A 14 13.37 -19.21 9.15
CA LEU A 14 13.44 -17.82 9.63
C LEU A 14 12.92 -16.90 8.52
N ILE A 15 11.60 -16.85 8.36
CA ILE A 15 10.93 -15.90 7.47
C ILE A 15 10.97 -14.54 8.17
N LEU A 16 11.99 -13.72 7.91
CA LEU A 16 12.00 -12.34 8.42
C LEU A 16 11.13 -11.47 7.51
N ALA A 17 9.96 -11.11 8.02
CA ALA A 17 9.12 -10.05 7.51
C ALA A 17 9.71 -8.68 7.85
N ASP A 18 10.43 -8.05 6.92
CA ASP A 18 11.25 -6.87 7.26
C ASP A 18 11.37 -5.77 6.19
N HIS A 19 10.62 -5.83 5.09
CA HIS A 19 10.93 -5.00 3.92
C HIS A 19 9.80 -4.10 3.44
N PHE A 20 8.52 -4.43 3.58
CA PHE A 20 7.46 -3.53 3.11
C PHE A 20 7.15 -2.45 4.15
N ASN A 21 7.20 -1.19 3.72
CA ASN A 21 6.90 -0.03 4.57
C ASN A 21 5.51 0.56 4.28
N GLY A 22 4.80 0.12 3.25
CA GLY A 22 3.48 0.65 2.87
C GLY A 22 3.47 1.32 1.51
N GLY A 23 2.36 2.00 1.20
CA GLY A 23 2.16 2.62 -0.10
C GLY A 23 0.74 3.11 -0.35
N THR A 24 0.47 3.44 -1.61
CA THR A 24 -0.82 3.92 -2.10
C THR A 24 -1.16 3.27 -3.44
N ILE A 25 -2.45 3.08 -3.68
CA ILE A 25 -3.00 2.77 -5.00
C ILE A 25 -4.08 3.82 -5.26
N ARG A 26 -4.04 4.40 -6.46
CA ARG A 26 -5.06 5.34 -6.95
C ARG A 26 -5.35 5.05 -8.42
N TRP A 27 -6.48 5.54 -8.90
CA TRP A 27 -6.81 5.49 -10.31
C TRP A 27 -7.47 6.80 -10.76
N ARG A 28 -7.45 7.04 -12.07
CA ARG A 28 -8.23 8.11 -12.70
C ARG A 28 -8.51 7.77 -14.16
N PRO A 29 -9.57 8.30 -14.79
CA PRO A 29 -9.65 8.35 -16.24
C PRO A 29 -8.42 9.05 -16.83
N GLU A 30 -7.92 8.56 -17.95
CA GLU A 30 -6.84 9.22 -18.68
C GLU A 30 -7.33 10.58 -19.23
N ASN A 31 -8.52 10.57 -19.83
CA ASN A 31 -9.27 11.75 -20.22
C ASN A 31 -10.44 12.00 -19.25
N LEU A 32 -10.38 13.08 -18.50
CA LEU A 32 -11.39 13.46 -17.50
C LEU A 32 -12.75 13.83 -18.10
N THR A 33 -12.81 14.12 -19.41
CA THR A 33 -14.06 14.45 -20.11
C THR A 33 -14.60 13.29 -20.94
N ALA A 34 -14.00 12.11 -20.83
CA ALA A 34 -14.51 10.92 -21.52
C ALA A 34 -15.91 10.56 -21.02
N THR A 35 -16.79 10.23 -21.97
CA THR A 35 -18.17 9.77 -21.70
C THR A 35 -18.52 8.47 -22.41
N GLY A 36 -17.60 7.96 -23.26
CA GLY A 36 -17.76 6.72 -24.02
C GLY A 36 -17.40 5.47 -23.22
N SER A 37 -17.61 4.31 -23.84
CA SER A 37 -17.19 2.99 -23.36
C SER A 37 -16.45 2.27 -24.50
N PRO A 38 -15.30 1.63 -24.26
CA PRO A 38 -14.59 1.50 -22.99
C PRO A 38 -13.95 2.81 -22.52
N VAL A 39 -13.70 2.91 -21.21
CA VAL A 39 -13.00 4.01 -20.55
C VAL A 39 -11.55 3.62 -20.33
N GLN A 40 -10.63 4.46 -20.78
CA GLN A 40 -9.21 4.32 -20.50
C GLN A 40 -8.88 4.96 -19.15
N ILE A 41 -8.40 4.16 -18.21
CA ILE A 41 -7.98 4.62 -16.89
C ILE A 41 -6.48 4.43 -16.70
N ILE A 42 -5.90 5.19 -15.78
CA ILE A 42 -4.53 5.04 -15.31
C ILE A 42 -4.59 4.63 -13.85
N ILE A 43 -4.01 3.46 -13.52
CA ILE A 43 -3.79 3.00 -12.15
C ILE A 43 -2.36 3.36 -11.75
N THR A 44 -2.20 4.18 -10.71
CA THR A 44 -0.89 4.51 -10.15
C THR A 44 -0.69 3.76 -8.83
N GLN A 45 0.44 3.07 -8.71
CA GLN A 45 0.90 2.39 -7.50
C GLN A 45 2.19 3.07 -7.02
N THR A 46 2.25 3.43 -5.74
CA THR A 46 3.47 3.98 -5.12
C THR A 46 3.75 3.22 -3.84
N TYR A 47 4.94 2.64 -3.73
CA TYR A 47 5.31 1.74 -2.66
C TYR A 47 6.64 2.15 -2.05
N SER A 48 6.78 1.85 -0.75
CA SER A 48 7.97 2.13 0.05
C SER A 48 8.50 0.83 0.64
N TRP A 49 9.82 0.64 0.56
CA TRP A 49 10.52 -0.53 1.07
C TRP A 49 11.74 -0.19 1.91
N SER A 50 12.17 -1.13 2.74
CA SER A 50 13.45 -1.09 3.43
C SER A 50 14.59 -1.11 2.42
N ALA A 51 15.42 -0.06 2.44
CA ALA A 51 16.55 0.08 1.52
C ALA A 51 17.61 -1.02 1.67
N SER A 52 17.65 -1.68 2.84
CA SER A 52 18.57 -2.79 3.11
C SER A 52 18.13 -4.12 2.48
N LYS A 53 16.91 -4.20 1.94
CA LYS A 53 16.29 -5.44 1.47
C LYS A 53 15.93 -5.37 -0.01
N ILE A 54 15.26 -4.30 -0.41
CA ILE A 54 14.87 -4.02 -1.79
C ILE A 54 15.72 -2.87 -2.30
N TYR A 55 16.39 -3.05 -3.45
CA TYR A 55 17.38 -2.08 -3.94
C TYR A 55 16.77 -1.10 -4.95
N CYS A 56 17.17 0.15 -4.82
CA CYS A 56 16.85 1.26 -5.71
C CYS A 56 18.04 2.23 -5.59
N THR A 57 18.65 2.59 -6.71
CA THR A 57 19.86 3.42 -6.76
C THR A 57 19.67 4.62 -7.68
N ASN A 58 20.48 5.65 -7.54
CA ASN A 58 20.45 6.81 -8.44
C ASN A 58 20.64 6.42 -9.92
N ALA A 59 21.41 5.37 -10.20
CA ALA A 59 21.57 4.84 -11.55
C ALA A 59 20.25 4.28 -12.08
N MET A 60 19.53 3.48 -11.26
CA MET A 60 18.23 2.92 -11.61
C MET A 60 17.14 3.98 -11.78
N ILE A 61 17.16 5.05 -10.98
CA ILE A 61 16.27 6.21 -11.16
C ILE A 61 16.53 6.84 -12.53
N THR A 62 17.81 7.08 -12.86
CA THR A 62 18.22 7.71 -14.12
C THR A 62 17.88 6.85 -15.33
N SER A 63 18.07 5.53 -15.24
CA SER A 63 17.76 4.58 -16.32
C SER A 63 16.31 4.12 -16.34
N HIS A 64 15.44 4.69 -15.50
CA HIS A 64 14.03 4.29 -15.35
C HIS A 64 13.88 2.77 -15.20
N SER A 65 14.69 2.18 -14.33
CA SER A 65 14.70 0.74 -14.09
C SER A 65 13.74 0.35 -12.99
N LEU A 66 13.21 -0.87 -13.06
CA LEU A 66 12.41 -1.47 -11.99
C LEU A 66 13.23 -1.54 -10.69
N ILE A 67 12.56 -1.48 -9.54
CA ILE A 67 13.21 -1.81 -8.26
C ILE A 67 13.82 -3.21 -8.34
N ASP A 68 14.97 -3.38 -7.71
CA ASP A 68 15.71 -4.62 -7.75
C ASP A 68 15.35 -5.46 -6.51
N VAL A 69 14.67 -6.56 -6.79
CA VAL A 69 14.24 -7.59 -5.82
C VAL A 69 15.07 -8.88 -5.97
N SER A 70 16.11 -8.87 -6.81
CA SER A 70 16.95 -10.05 -7.11
C SER A 70 18.01 -10.33 -6.04
N SER A 71 18.15 -9.42 -5.07
CA SER A 71 19.08 -9.55 -3.93
C SER A 71 18.86 -10.79 -3.07
N SER A 72 17.66 -11.38 -3.13
CA SER A 72 17.32 -12.62 -2.44
C SER A 72 16.19 -13.33 -3.17
N SER A 73 16.28 -14.66 -3.28
CA SER A 73 15.17 -15.52 -3.74
C SER A 73 13.91 -15.37 -2.88
N TYR A 74 14.05 -14.82 -1.66
CA TYR A 74 12.93 -14.49 -0.81
C TYR A 74 12.09 -13.32 -1.34
N TYR A 75 12.61 -12.42 -2.17
CA TYR A 75 11.83 -11.28 -2.69
C TYR A 75 11.40 -11.47 -4.15
N THR A 76 11.95 -12.46 -4.85
CA THR A 76 11.65 -12.72 -6.26
C THR A 76 10.18 -13.02 -6.56
N PRO A 77 9.32 -13.54 -5.64
CA PRO A 77 7.90 -13.68 -5.97
C PRO A 77 7.19 -12.35 -6.23
N LEU A 78 7.74 -11.20 -5.79
CA LEU A 78 7.23 -9.89 -6.23
C LEU A 78 7.22 -9.75 -7.76
N LEU A 79 8.14 -10.43 -8.48
CA LEU A 79 8.28 -10.34 -9.95
C LEU A 79 7.05 -10.87 -10.69
N THR A 80 6.30 -11.77 -10.08
CA THR A 80 5.11 -12.38 -10.68
C THR A 80 3.82 -11.90 -10.03
N GLN A 81 3.91 -11.10 -8.97
CA GLN A 81 2.74 -10.58 -8.27
C GLN A 81 2.08 -9.43 -9.00
N THR A 82 0.75 -9.41 -8.92
CA THR A 82 -0.10 -8.48 -9.64
C THR A 82 -1.20 -7.96 -8.71
N LEU A 83 -1.74 -6.78 -9.04
CA LEU A 83 -2.94 -6.28 -8.39
C LEU A 83 -4.08 -7.27 -8.63
N SER A 84 -4.62 -7.79 -7.54
CA SER A 84 -5.74 -8.73 -7.55
C SER A 84 -7.04 -7.96 -7.50
N CYS A 85 -8.02 -8.35 -8.32
CA CYS A 85 -9.39 -7.90 -8.11
C CYS A 85 -9.95 -8.60 -6.85
N THR A 86 -10.56 -7.84 -5.96
CA THR A 86 -11.14 -8.32 -4.70
C THR A 86 -12.58 -7.78 -4.56
N GLY A 87 -13.50 -8.57 -3.99
CA GLY A 87 -14.91 -8.19 -3.85
C GLY A 87 -15.78 -8.57 -5.05
N THR A 88 -16.60 -7.64 -5.53
CA THR A 88 -17.56 -7.82 -6.66
C THR A 88 -16.88 -7.77 -8.01
N CYS A 89 -15.89 -8.63 -8.20
CA CYS A 89 -15.32 -8.88 -9.51
C CYS A 89 -16.35 -9.69 -10.30
N ASN A 90 -17.03 -9.08 -11.29
CA ASN A 90 -17.99 -9.79 -12.14
C ASN A 90 -17.24 -10.75 -13.04
N TYR A 91 -16.84 -11.93 -12.55
CA TYR A 91 -16.15 -12.91 -13.38
C TYR A 91 -17.09 -13.36 -14.51
N GLY A 92 -16.83 -12.94 -15.75
CA GLY A 92 -17.51 -13.52 -16.90
C GLY A 92 -17.31 -15.04 -16.91
N SER A 93 -18.19 -15.77 -17.58
CA SER A 93 -18.05 -17.23 -17.78
C SER A 93 -16.67 -17.55 -18.38
N GLY A 94 -15.72 -17.93 -17.53
CA GLY A 94 -14.28 -17.96 -17.85
C GLY A 94 -13.34 -17.51 -16.71
N GLY A 95 -13.87 -16.98 -15.60
CA GLY A 95 -13.07 -16.70 -14.40
C GLY A 95 -12.28 -15.38 -14.43
N ASN A 96 -12.55 -14.51 -15.41
CA ASN A 96 -11.95 -13.17 -15.52
C ASN A 96 -13.02 -12.12 -15.20
N ALA A 97 -12.72 -11.17 -14.31
CA ALA A 97 -13.61 -10.04 -14.07
C ALA A 97 -13.92 -9.36 -15.43
N GLN A 98 -15.18 -9.23 -15.78
CA GLN A 98 -15.63 -8.36 -16.87
C GLN A 98 -15.07 -6.97 -16.55
N GLY A 99 -14.22 -6.44 -17.43
CA GLY A 99 -13.47 -5.20 -17.20
C GLY A 99 -12.00 -5.43 -16.85
N TYR A 100 -11.70 -6.00 -15.68
CA TYR A 100 -10.32 -6.15 -15.20
C TYR A 100 -9.77 -7.57 -15.38
N ASN A 101 -9.38 -7.90 -16.61
CA ASN A 101 -8.76 -9.19 -16.94
C ASN A 101 -7.23 -9.19 -16.78
N LYS A 102 -6.65 -8.07 -16.33
CA LYS A 102 -5.23 -7.81 -16.48
C LYS A 102 -4.49 -7.83 -15.15
N SER A 103 -3.45 -8.65 -15.16
CA SER A 103 -2.44 -8.79 -14.12
C SER A 103 -1.52 -7.57 -14.10
N THR A 104 -1.99 -6.40 -13.63
CA THR A 104 -1.11 -5.23 -13.46
C THR A 104 -0.03 -5.57 -12.44
N PRO A 105 1.26 -5.67 -12.83
CA PRO A 105 2.30 -6.10 -11.90
C PRO A 105 2.48 -5.10 -10.74
N VAL A 106 2.97 -5.59 -9.59
CA VAL A 106 3.19 -4.74 -8.41
C VAL A 106 4.61 -4.18 -8.31
N ILE A 107 5.57 -4.67 -9.09
CA ILE A 107 6.93 -4.11 -9.09
C ILE A 107 6.96 -2.76 -9.80
N PRO A 108 7.27 -1.65 -9.13
CA PRO A 108 7.37 -0.35 -9.76
C PRO A 108 8.76 -0.04 -10.30
N TYR A 109 8.83 1.06 -11.03
CA TYR A 109 10.07 1.73 -11.35
C TYR A 109 10.64 2.41 -10.11
N CYS A 110 11.95 2.30 -9.92
CA CYS A 110 12.69 2.98 -8.87
C CYS A 110 12.62 4.49 -9.10
N THR A 111 12.12 5.24 -8.12
CA THR A 111 11.92 6.69 -8.23
C THR A 111 12.67 7.49 -7.18
N ASP A 112 12.97 6.90 -6.03
CA ASP A 112 13.70 7.60 -4.97
C ASP A 112 14.39 6.61 -4.02
N THR A 113 15.48 7.06 -3.40
CA THR A 113 16.21 6.32 -2.37
C THR A 113 16.70 7.28 -1.28
N ASN A 114 16.47 6.91 -0.03
CA ASN A 114 16.92 7.67 1.13
C ASN A 114 17.64 6.73 2.12
N PRO A 115 18.98 6.72 2.15
CA PRO A 115 19.75 5.85 3.04
C PRO A 115 19.65 6.27 4.51
N VAL A 116 19.38 7.55 4.82
CA VAL A 116 19.25 8.06 6.21
C VAL A 116 17.99 7.51 6.87
N VAL A 117 16.87 7.56 6.14
CA VAL A 117 15.60 6.96 6.59
C VAL A 117 15.61 5.43 6.39
N GLY A 118 16.51 4.92 5.55
CA GLY A 118 16.64 3.51 5.19
C GLY A 118 15.49 3.05 4.30
N THR A 119 15.04 3.91 3.38
CA THR A 119 13.83 3.69 2.58
C THR A 119 14.08 3.89 1.09
N ASN A 120 13.53 2.98 0.29
CA ASN A 120 13.48 3.07 -1.17
C ASN A 120 12.02 3.22 -1.62
N ILE A 121 11.79 4.05 -2.62
CA ILE A 121 10.47 4.34 -3.17
C ILE A 121 10.45 3.95 -4.63
N GLY A 122 9.36 3.31 -5.03
CA GLY A 122 9.06 3.12 -6.43
C GLY A 122 7.64 3.50 -6.76
N GLN A 123 7.44 3.94 -8.00
CA GLN A 123 6.13 4.23 -8.56
C GLN A 123 5.98 3.58 -9.94
N ARG A 124 4.77 3.13 -10.24
CA ARG A 124 4.36 2.72 -11.59
C ARG A 124 2.98 3.26 -11.91
N SER A 125 2.73 3.47 -13.20
CA SER A 125 1.41 3.79 -13.71
C SER A 125 1.13 2.91 -14.91
N ASP A 126 -0.03 2.27 -14.90
CA ASP A 126 -0.46 1.37 -15.95
C ASP A 126 -1.80 1.82 -16.49
N THR A 127 -1.95 1.71 -17.81
CA THR A 127 -3.19 2.03 -18.50
C THR A 127 -4.05 0.79 -18.66
N GLU A 128 -5.30 0.89 -18.24
CA GLU A 128 -6.31 -0.18 -18.32
C GLU A 128 -7.54 0.30 -19.09
N LEU A 129 -8.15 -0.61 -19.85
CA LEU A 129 -9.40 -0.38 -20.56
C LEU A 129 -10.51 -1.11 -19.82
N LEU A 130 -11.45 -0.35 -19.28
CA LEU A 130 -12.57 -0.84 -18.48
C LEU A 130 -13.90 -0.43 -19.12
N TYR A 131 -14.99 -1.10 -18.76
CA TYR A 131 -16.32 -0.78 -19.28
C TYR A 131 -17.04 0.20 -18.36
N VAL A 132 -17.97 0.96 -18.95
CA VAL A 132 -18.89 1.82 -18.19
C VAL A 132 -19.66 1.01 -17.15
N ASN A 133 -19.86 1.60 -15.96
CA ASN A 133 -20.46 0.99 -14.78
C ASN A 133 -19.64 -0.13 -14.11
N ASP A 134 -18.38 -0.33 -14.50
CA ASP A 134 -17.48 -1.19 -13.73
C ASP A 134 -17.28 -0.58 -12.33
N ASP A 135 -17.59 -1.38 -11.29
CA ASP A 135 -17.39 -1.05 -9.87
C ASP A 135 -16.76 -2.25 -9.16
N PHE A 136 -15.47 -2.16 -8.88
CA PHE A 136 -14.71 -3.23 -8.24
C PHE A 136 -13.52 -2.69 -7.43
N THR A 137 -12.91 -3.55 -6.62
CA THR A 137 -11.73 -3.17 -5.84
C THR A 137 -10.50 -3.90 -6.37
N VAL A 138 -9.44 -3.16 -6.70
CA VAL A 138 -8.11 -3.74 -6.92
C VAL A 138 -7.32 -3.70 -5.64
N ALA A 139 -6.52 -4.73 -5.38
CA ALA A 139 -5.72 -4.82 -4.17
C ALA A 139 -4.36 -5.47 -4.41
N PHE A 140 -3.33 -4.88 -3.81
CA PHE A 140 -2.09 -5.53 -3.47
C PHE A 140 -2.21 -6.08 -2.05
N THR A 141 -2.11 -7.39 -1.89
CA THR A 141 -2.29 -8.06 -0.60
C THR A 141 -1.03 -8.81 -0.19
N SER A 142 -0.95 -9.14 1.10
CA SER A 142 0.08 -10.02 1.65
C SER A 142 -0.07 -11.45 1.13
N THR A 143 0.32 -11.69 -0.12
CA THR A 143 0.71 -13.05 -0.53
C THR A 143 2.19 -13.19 -0.21
N SER A 144 2.56 -14.27 0.49
CA SER A 144 3.96 -14.57 0.79
C SER A 144 4.79 -14.38 -0.47
N PRO A 145 5.91 -13.63 -0.42
CA PRO A 145 6.67 -13.17 0.74
C PRO A 145 6.55 -11.66 1.00
N VAL A 146 5.47 -10.97 0.63
CA VAL A 146 5.37 -9.51 0.90
C VAL A 146 4.88 -9.28 2.31
N SER A 147 5.83 -9.16 3.22
CA SER A 147 5.54 -8.98 4.64
C SER A 147 6.02 -7.60 5.11
N TRP A 148 5.19 -6.96 5.94
CA TRP A 148 5.55 -5.72 6.62
C TRP A 148 6.88 -5.85 7.35
N ILE A 149 7.54 -4.72 7.58
CA ILE A 149 8.45 -4.63 8.71
C ILE A 149 7.73 -4.94 10.03
N SER A 150 8.43 -5.51 11.02
CA SER A 150 7.87 -5.76 12.35
C SER A 150 7.09 -4.56 12.91
N LEU A 151 5.81 -4.79 13.27
CA LEU A 151 4.87 -3.79 13.74
C LEU A 151 4.54 -3.98 15.23
N VAL A 152 4.46 -2.88 15.95
CA VAL A 152 4.05 -2.88 17.36
C VAL A 152 2.57 -3.20 17.47
N GLY A 153 2.21 -4.11 18.37
CA GLY A 153 0.83 -4.48 18.65
C GLY A 153 0.19 -5.46 17.67
N LEU A 154 0.96 -5.95 16.69
CA LEU A 154 0.52 -6.91 15.69
C LEU A 154 1.36 -8.19 15.73
N PRO A 155 0.84 -9.32 15.22
CA PRO A 155 1.63 -10.55 15.08
C PRO A 155 2.85 -10.30 14.17
N SER A 156 3.83 -11.21 14.20
CA SER A 156 5.05 -11.10 13.40
C SER A 156 4.80 -11.06 11.87
N TYR A 157 3.62 -11.49 11.42
CA TYR A 157 3.22 -11.58 10.02
C TYR A 157 1.79 -11.11 9.83
N PRO A 158 1.48 -9.84 10.11
CA PRO A 158 0.11 -9.37 9.98
C PRO A 158 -0.25 -9.40 8.50
N THR A 159 -1.35 -10.07 8.20
CA THR A 159 -1.98 -9.98 6.90
C THR A 159 -2.34 -8.53 6.62
N TRP A 160 -2.22 -8.12 5.37
CA TRP A 160 -2.52 -6.75 5.00
C TRP A 160 -3.01 -6.66 3.58
N SER A 161 -3.69 -5.55 3.32
CA SER A 161 -4.14 -5.18 2.00
C SER A 161 -3.83 -3.71 1.78
N LEU A 162 -3.45 -3.37 0.55
CA LEU A 162 -3.47 -2.04 -0.04
C LEU A 162 -4.41 -2.13 -1.24
N SER A 163 -5.57 -1.49 -1.18
CA SER A 163 -6.67 -1.62 -2.11
C SER A 163 -7.18 -0.26 -2.57
N CYS A 164 -7.84 -0.22 -3.71
CA CYS A 164 -8.48 0.97 -4.23
C CYS A 164 -9.75 0.54 -4.97
N ASN A 165 -10.87 1.20 -4.68
CA ASN A 165 -12.11 0.97 -5.39
C ASN A 165 -12.12 1.81 -6.66
N ILE A 166 -12.34 1.13 -7.79
CA ILE A 166 -12.52 1.70 -9.12
C ILE A 166 -14.02 1.75 -9.36
N ASP A 167 -14.53 2.95 -9.62
CA ASP A 167 -15.94 3.24 -9.82
C ASP A 167 -16.12 4.07 -11.10
N LEU A 168 -16.56 3.40 -12.16
CA LEU A 168 -16.86 3.99 -13.47
C LEU A 168 -18.35 4.22 -13.68
N ASN A 169 -19.13 4.37 -12.60
CA ASN A 169 -20.48 4.92 -12.71
C ASN A 169 -20.38 6.41 -13.08
N LEU A 170 -21.24 6.85 -13.99
CA LEU A 170 -21.32 8.25 -14.38
C LEU A 170 -21.86 9.08 -13.22
N ARG A 171 -21.18 10.19 -12.92
CA ARG A 171 -21.65 11.19 -11.96
C ARG A 171 -22.82 11.96 -12.57
N PRO A 172 -23.66 12.63 -11.74
CA PRO A 172 -24.77 13.45 -12.24
C PRO A 172 -24.38 14.57 -13.21
N ASP A 173 -23.12 15.00 -13.20
CA ASP A 173 -22.56 15.99 -14.15
C ASP A 173 -22.14 15.39 -15.50
N GLY A 174 -22.32 14.08 -15.70
CA GLY A 174 -22.06 13.38 -16.96
C GLY A 174 -20.62 12.94 -17.16
N TYR A 175 -19.75 13.06 -16.14
CA TYR A 175 -18.36 12.61 -16.18
C TYR A 175 -18.11 11.42 -15.27
N TYR A 176 -17.06 10.65 -15.55
CA TYR A 176 -16.60 9.60 -14.65
C TYR A 176 -15.96 10.17 -13.39
N ASN A 177 -16.06 9.42 -12.30
CA ASN A 177 -15.40 9.78 -11.05
C ASN A 177 -13.87 9.69 -11.18
N THR A 178 -13.14 10.39 -10.30
CA THR A 178 -11.70 10.21 -10.13
C THR A 178 -11.39 9.88 -8.68
N ALA A 179 -10.39 9.03 -8.45
CA ALA A 179 -9.97 8.78 -7.08
C ALA A 179 -9.24 10.01 -6.51
N PRO A 180 -9.50 10.39 -5.24
CA PRO A 180 -8.76 11.45 -4.60
C PRO A 180 -7.27 11.10 -4.53
N VAL A 181 -6.42 12.10 -4.66
CA VAL A 181 -4.97 11.93 -4.52
C VAL A 181 -4.54 12.18 -3.09
N ALA A 182 -3.60 11.37 -2.63
CA ALA A 182 -2.93 11.56 -1.37
C ALA A 182 -1.42 11.51 -1.53
N ASN A 183 -0.74 12.54 -1.05
CA ASN A 183 0.70 12.69 -1.20
C ASN A 183 1.37 12.58 0.17
N MET A 184 1.34 11.38 0.74
CA MET A 184 2.10 11.10 1.95
C MET A 184 3.08 9.96 1.63
N MET A 185 4.18 9.89 2.39
CA MET A 185 5.19 8.87 2.19
C MET A 185 5.51 8.21 3.53
N SER A 186 5.81 6.92 3.44
CA SER A 186 6.16 6.08 4.57
C SER A 186 7.66 5.83 4.59
N PRO A 187 8.31 5.77 5.78
CA PRO A 187 7.77 6.01 7.12
C PRO A 187 7.78 7.48 7.57
N LEU A 188 6.92 7.83 8.52
CA LEU A 188 6.90 9.12 9.23
C LEU A 188 7.54 9.03 10.61
N ASN A 189 8.42 9.96 10.99
CA ASN A 189 9.01 9.92 12.33
C ASN A 189 8.04 10.47 13.40
N ILE A 190 7.79 9.71 14.47
CA ILE A 190 7.03 10.14 15.66
C ILE A 190 7.94 10.00 16.88
N GLN A 191 8.14 11.05 17.67
CA GLN A 191 8.94 10.93 18.89
C GLN A 191 8.23 10.10 19.95
N ASN A 192 8.99 9.31 20.72
CA ASN A 192 8.41 8.46 21.76
C ASN A 192 7.77 9.32 22.85
N ASN A 193 6.57 8.94 23.29
CA ASN A 193 5.76 9.65 24.28
C ASN A 193 5.43 11.12 23.92
N VAL A 194 5.60 11.53 22.67
CA VAL A 194 5.22 12.86 22.19
C VAL A 194 4.03 12.73 21.24
N LYS A 195 2.96 13.47 21.55
CA LYS A 195 1.79 13.55 20.69
C LYS A 195 2.15 14.25 19.38
N LYS A 196 1.99 13.55 18.27
CA LYS A 196 2.23 14.08 16.91
C LYS A 196 0.90 14.26 16.20
N THR A 197 0.75 15.43 15.57
CA THR A 197 -0.32 15.70 14.61
C THR A 197 0.23 15.48 13.20
N ILE A 198 -0.44 14.63 12.43
CA ILE A 198 -0.08 14.30 11.05
C ILE A 198 -1.24 14.71 10.16
N THR A 199 -1.01 15.68 9.29
CA THR A 199 -1.99 16.07 8.26
C THR A 199 -1.74 15.25 7.01
N ILE A 200 -2.75 14.53 6.54
CA ILE A 200 -2.67 13.82 5.26
C ILE A 200 -3.04 14.81 4.14
N PRO A 201 -2.08 15.29 3.32
CA PRO A 201 -2.42 16.13 2.19
C PRO A 201 -3.29 15.34 1.21
N ALA A 202 -4.37 15.96 0.78
CA ALA A 202 -5.44 15.36 0.00
C ALA A 202 -5.93 16.37 -1.04
N SER A 203 -6.15 15.91 -2.26
CA SER A 203 -6.80 16.70 -3.29
C SER A 203 -7.73 15.80 -4.09
N ASP A 204 -8.85 16.35 -4.52
CA ASP A 204 -9.78 15.68 -5.43
C ASP A 204 -9.90 16.52 -6.70
N ALA A 205 -9.96 15.88 -7.87
CA ALA A 205 -10.09 16.58 -9.13
C ALA A 205 -11.56 16.92 -9.47
N ASN A 206 -12.51 16.25 -8.83
CA ASN A 206 -13.93 16.46 -9.02
C ASN A 206 -14.41 17.68 -8.24
N THR A 207 -15.06 18.62 -8.94
CA THR A 207 -15.59 19.84 -8.33
C THR A 207 -16.81 19.50 -7.47
N GLY A 208 -16.85 20.00 -6.24
CA GLY A 208 -17.96 19.81 -5.29
C GLY A 208 -17.81 18.59 -4.39
N ASP A 209 -16.82 17.73 -4.63
CA ASP A 209 -16.58 16.55 -3.81
C ASP A 209 -15.96 16.94 -2.46
N THR A 210 -16.51 16.41 -1.37
CA THR A 210 -15.97 16.63 -0.02
C THR A 210 -15.01 15.50 0.35
N LEU A 211 -13.73 15.85 0.51
CA LEU A 211 -12.71 14.94 1.00
C LEU A 211 -12.99 14.56 2.46
N LYS A 212 -13.17 13.26 2.71
CA LYS A 212 -13.30 12.69 4.05
C LYS A 212 -12.32 11.54 4.22
N CYS A 213 -11.75 11.44 5.41
CA CYS A 213 -10.94 10.29 5.81
C CYS A 213 -11.67 9.44 6.84
N ARG A 214 -11.52 8.12 6.72
CA ARG A 214 -11.91 7.14 7.72
C ARG A 214 -10.82 6.10 7.88
N TRP A 215 -10.85 5.37 8.99
CA TRP A 215 -10.03 4.18 9.12
C TRP A 215 -10.43 3.15 8.08
N ALA A 216 -9.43 2.46 7.54
CA ALA A 216 -9.66 1.24 6.78
C ALA A 216 -10.26 0.17 7.72
N THR A 217 -11.11 -0.70 7.17
CA THR A 217 -11.82 -1.73 7.93
C THR A 217 -11.91 -3.05 7.16
N GLY A 218 -11.73 -4.17 7.86
CA GLY A 218 -11.91 -5.52 7.31
C GLY A 218 -10.72 -6.05 6.52
N SER A 219 -10.82 -7.31 6.12
CA SER A 219 -9.73 -8.05 5.45
C SER A 219 -9.34 -7.43 4.11
N THR A 220 -10.31 -6.96 3.34
CA THR A 220 -10.08 -6.35 2.02
C THR A 220 -9.40 -4.98 2.11
N GLU A 221 -9.65 -4.19 3.15
CA GLU A 221 -9.07 -2.84 3.28
C GLU A 221 -7.84 -2.76 4.18
N CYS A 222 -7.58 -3.70 5.08
CA CYS A 222 -6.38 -3.59 5.91
C CYS A 222 -5.88 -4.92 6.49
N GLY A 223 -6.64 -6.01 6.37
CA GLY A 223 -6.23 -7.28 6.96
C GLY A 223 -6.17 -7.15 8.48
N GLU A 224 -5.05 -7.56 9.07
CA GLU A 224 -4.78 -7.38 10.49
C GLU A 224 -4.17 -6.02 10.83
N ALA A 225 -3.77 -5.23 9.82
CA ALA A 225 -3.25 -3.87 10.02
C ALA A 225 -4.36 -2.81 10.29
N CYS A 226 -5.61 -3.25 10.50
CA CYS A 226 -6.74 -2.36 10.72
C CYS A 226 -6.67 -1.63 12.07
N PRO A 227 -6.88 -0.30 12.08
CA PRO A 227 -7.16 0.43 13.32
C PRO A 227 -8.50 0.00 13.95
N PRO A 228 -8.68 0.18 15.27
CA PRO A 228 -7.76 0.86 16.19
C PRO A 228 -6.66 -0.05 16.75
N THR A 229 -6.74 -1.38 16.57
CA THR A 229 -5.85 -2.35 17.23
C THR A 229 -4.41 -2.30 16.72
N SER A 230 -4.18 -1.84 15.49
CA SER A 230 -2.85 -1.64 14.92
C SER A 230 -2.12 -0.37 15.41
N LEU A 231 -2.79 0.46 16.22
CA LEU A 231 -2.30 1.77 16.64
C LEU A 231 -2.28 1.91 18.17
N PRO A 232 -1.47 2.84 18.73
CA PRO A 232 -1.50 3.15 20.15
C PRO A 232 -2.88 3.61 20.62
N ALA A 233 -3.24 3.25 21.85
CA ALA A 233 -4.48 3.70 22.48
C ALA A 233 -4.56 5.24 22.49
N GLY A 234 -5.75 5.78 22.18
CA GLY A 234 -5.98 7.21 22.08
C GLY A 234 -5.57 7.84 20.74
N THR A 235 -5.20 7.04 19.73
CA THR A 235 -5.02 7.52 18.36
C THR A 235 -6.36 7.91 17.74
N VAL A 236 -6.44 9.12 17.18
CA VAL A 236 -7.69 9.68 16.61
C VAL A 236 -7.46 10.11 15.17
N LEU A 237 -8.40 9.80 14.30
CA LEU A 237 -8.51 10.34 12.94
C LEU A 237 -9.70 11.31 12.89
N TYR A 238 -9.42 12.55 12.51
CA TYR A 238 -10.42 13.59 12.32
C TYR A 238 -10.96 13.59 10.89
N PRO A 239 -12.21 14.05 10.65
CA PRO A 239 -12.82 14.09 9.32
C PRO A 239 -12.02 14.90 8.29
N ASN A 240 -11.26 15.89 8.74
CA ASN A 240 -10.36 16.71 7.91
C ASN A 240 -9.02 16.02 7.58
N CYS A 241 -8.96 14.68 7.68
CA CYS A 241 -7.76 13.90 7.36
C CYS A 241 -6.54 14.23 8.23
N THR A 242 -6.77 14.66 9.46
CA THR A 242 -5.71 14.87 10.47
C THR A 242 -5.70 13.71 11.45
N ILE A 243 -4.51 13.18 11.73
CA ILE A 243 -4.30 12.11 12.71
C ILE A 243 -3.59 12.70 13.92
N GLN A 244 -4.05 12.33 15.11
CA GLN A 244 -3.32 12.53 16.35
C GLN A 244 -2.92 11.18 16.91
N ILE A 245 -1.61 10.98 17.08
CA ILE A 245 -1.02 9.72 17.54
C ILE A 245 0.11 10.02 18.53
N THR A 246 0.25 9.18 19.55
CA THR A 246 1.38 9.25 20.48
C THR A 246 2.13 7.93 20.41
N GLY A 247 3.41 7.99 20.09
CA GLY A 247 4.24 6.80 20.04
C GLY A 247 4.50 6.23 21.43
N THR A 248 4.43 4.91 21.60
CA THR A 248 4.58 4.26 22.93
C THR A 248 5.79 3.34 23.06
N VAL A 249 6.51 3.07 21.97
CA VAL A 249 7.63 2.12 21.93
C VAL A 249 8.78 2.72 21.13
N ASN A 250 9.97 2.80 21.74
CA ASN A 250 11.19 3.26 21.07
C ASN A 250 11.54 2.34 19.88
N ASN A 251 11.91 2.94 18.74
CA ASN A 251 12.25 2.21 17.50
C ASN A 251 11.12 1.30 16.99
N GLY A 252 9.90 1.49 17.50
CA GLY A 252 8.72 0.78 17.06
C GLY A 252 8.15 1.33 15.76
N TYR A 253 7.44 0.47 15.04
CA TYR A 253 6.69 0.82 13.85
C TYR A 253 5.21 0.54 14.04
N TYR A 254 4.37 1.45 13.58
CA TYR A 254 2.91 1.28 13.58
C TYR A 254 2.41 1.33 12.14
N ALA A 255 1.46 0.46 11.81
CA ALA A 255 0.78 0.52 10.54
C ALA A 255 -0.45 1.40 10.66
N LEU A 256 -0.52 2.41 9.80
CA LEU A 256 -1.66 3.28 9.68
C LEU A 256 -2.35 3.01 8.34
N ALA A 257 -3.61 2.56 8.42
CA ALA A 257 -4.44 2.26 7.25
C ALA A 257 -5.65 3.20 7.21
N VAL A 258 -5.66 4.10 6.22
CA VAL A 258 -6.70 5.12 6.05
C VAL A 258 -7.30 5.00 4.65
N MET A 259 -8.62 5.07 4.61
CA MET A 259 -9.38 5.23 3.37
C MET A 259 -9.80 6.69 3.26
N LYS A 260 -9.48 7.31 2.12
CA LYS A 260 -10.25 8.45 1.60
C LYS A 260 -11.40 7.90 0.79
N THR A 261 -12.47 8.68 0.66
CA THR A 261 -13.75 8.25 0.11
C THR A 261 -13.64 7.42 -1.20
N PHE A 262 -12.57 7.55 -2.00
CA PHE A 262 -12.24 6.60 -3.09
C PHE A 262 -10.74 6.25 -3.28
N ALA A 263 -9.84 6.57 -2.33
CA ALA A 263 -8.40 6.26 -2.46
C ALA A 263 -7.76 5.86 -1.12
N LYS A 264 -6.83 4.90 -1.17
CA LYS A 264 -6.23 4.34 0.03
C LYS A 264 -4.81 4.77 0.26
N ILE A 265 -4.52 4.90 1.55
CA ILE A 265 -3.29 5.37 2.12
C ILE A 265 -2.87 4.38 3.19
N ASN A 266 -1.78 3.64 2.94
CA ASN A 266 -1.08 2.90 3.97
C ASN A 266 0.29 3.56 4.19
N PHE A 267 0.51 4.17 5.36
CA PHE A 267 1.84 4.66 5.70
C PHE A 267 2.27 4.21 7.09
N LYS A 268 3.58 4.06 7.26
CA LYS A 268 4.23 3.69 8.51
C LYS A 268 4.56 4.94 9.29
N SER A 269 4.69 4.80 10.60
CA SER A 269 5.46 5.74 11.41
C SER A 269 6.60 5.04 12.15
N LYS A 270 7.83 5.54 12.02
CA LYS A 270 9.03 5.12 12.77
C LYS A 270 9.16 5.98 14.03
N ILE A 271 9.45 5.40 15.18
CA ILE A 271 9.76 6.19 16.38
C ILE A 271 11.27 6.25 16.59
N ASN A 272 11.88 7.44 16.53
CA ASN A 272 13.31 7.58 16.84
C ASN A 272 13.54 8.31 18.18
N LEU A 273 14.50 7.83 18.96
CA LEU A 273 15.10 8.55 20.10
C LEU A 273 16.23 9.42 19.55
N ASN A 274 16.17 10.72 19.83
CA ASN A 274 17.21 11.73 19.61
C ASN A 274 17.36 12.27 18.17
N GLU A 275 16.70 13.41 17.93
CA GLU A 275 17.36 14.56 17.28
C GLU A 275 17.18 15.77 18.21
N LEU A 276 17.83 15.67 19.38
CA LEU A 276 18.39 16.85 20.04
C LEU A 276 19.89 16.70 19.84
N ILE A 277 20.39 17.29 18.75
CA ILE A 277 21.80 17.63 18.61
C ILE A 277 21.91 19.07 19.12
N ASN A 278 22.93 19.31 19.93
CA ASN A 278 23.41 20.62 20.38
C ASN A 278 23.44 21.66 19.26
#